data_AF-A0A949NTA4-F1
#
_entry.id   AF-A0A949NTA4-F1
#
_cell.length_a   1.000
_cell.length_b   1.000
_cell.length_c   1.000
_cell.angle_alpha   90.00
_cell.angle_beta   90.00
_cell.angle_gamma   90.00
#
_symmetry.space_group_name_H-M   'P 1'
#
loop_
_entity.id
_entity.type
_entity.pdbx_description
1 polymer ?
#
loop_
_entity_poly.entity_id
_entity_poly.type
_entity_poly.pdbx_seq_one_letter_code
_entity_poly.pdbx_strand_id
1 'polypeptide(L)'
;MSFEWPEYRSTNSYFLIPSTIIGIERDGERIPGLWAKFSRAEKAVYPVLLSHKHYTHTVKIGEERLAGLSGLKRRSSACNATDSLEERGLIIVNRESSRRHVKSYTFENIDAPRKIPFYRDDIYSGVWAVLGRRCPTAQALYLAMRFLAKPRADLDDNYDAWPRDDGEFREYLMERTEDFCLVRQHEILDYARISRRSFPTALDALMNAHLVYPLERRSGYSVKLWSDQGYKMSYLKTLKVA
;
A
#
# COMPACT_ATOMS: atom_id res chain seq x y z
N MET A 1 -6.84 18.10 18.95
CA MET A 1 -6.72 16.78 19.61
C MET A 1 -5.45 16.12 19.12
N SER A 2 -4.71 15.42 19.97
CA SER A 2 -3.53 14.65 19.55
C SER A 2 -3.95 13.27 19.04
N PHE A 3 -3.50 12.90 17.84
CA PHE A 3 -3.66 11.55 17.29
C PHE A 3 -2.78 10.54 18.05
N GLU A 4 -3.35 9.38 18.39
CA GLU A 4 -2.68 8.25 19.03
C GLU A 4 -2.76 7.01 18.13
N TRP A 5 -1.63 6.31 17.98
CA TRP A 5 -1.61 5.01 17.31
C TRP A 5 -2.34 3.97 18.17
N PRO A 6 -3.06 3.01 17.56
CA PRO A 6 -3.52 1.84 18.29
C PRO A 6 -2.32 1.06 18.86
N GLU A 7 -2.49 0.43 20.02
CA GLU A 7 -1.48 -0.47 20.59
C GLU A 7 -1.16 -1.60 19.60
N TYR A 8 0.13 -1.81 19.34
CA TYR A 8 0.61 -2.84 18.42
C TYR A 8 0.26 -4.24 18.94
N ARG A 9 -0.54 -4.98 18.18
CA ARG A 9 -0.72 -6.43 18.32
C ARG A 9 -0.55 -7.02 16.93
N SER A 10 0.57 -7.70 16.65
CA SER A 10 0.79 -8.35 15.35
C SER A 10 -0.30 -9.39 15.15
N THR A 11 -1.16 -9.16 14.18
CA THR A 11 -2.26 -10.10 13.86
C THR A 11 -2.05 -10.78 12.52
N ASN A 12 -0.91 -10.54 11.84
CA ASN A 12 -0.69 -10.91 10.44
C ASN A 12 -1.92 -10.62 9.57
N SER A 13 -2.65 -9.56 9.91
CA SER A 13 -3.89 -9.23 9.23
C SER A 13 -3.56 -8.41 7.98
N TYR A 14 -3.95 -8.92 6.82
CA TYR A 14 -3.81 -8.20 5.57
C TYR A 14 -5.15 -7.69 5.08
N PHE A 15 -5.11 -6.82 4.08
CA PHE A 15 -6.24 -6.49 3.24
C PHE A 15 -5.84 -6.64 1.78
N LEU A 16 -6.83 -6.76 0.91
CA LEU A 16 -6.62 -7.05 -0.50
C LEU A 16 -6.83 -5.78 -1.31
N ILE A 17 -5.81 -5.41 -2.09
CA ILE A 17 -5.88 -4.32 -3.07
C ILE A 17 -6.20 -4.93 -4.43
N PRO A 18 -7.26 -4.48 -5.13
CA PRO A 18 -7.56 -4.95 -6.48
C PRO A 18 -6.40 -4.66 -7.42
N SER A 19 -5.93 -5.68 -8.16
CA SER A 19 -4.80 -5.52 -9.09
C SER A 19 -5.06 -4.43 -10.12
N THR A 20 -6.28 -4.30 -10.62
CA THR A 20 -6.72 -3.28 -11.60
C THR A 20 -6.42 -1.84 -11.16
N ILE A 21 -6.31 -1.59 -9.85
CA ILE A 21 -5.82 -0.30 -9.34
C ILE A 21 -4.36 -0.09 -9.73
N ILE A 22 -3.50 -1.08 -9.56
CA ILE A 22 -2.07 -0.97 -9.84
C ILE A 22 -1.79 -1.16 -11.33
N GLY A 23 -2.41 -2.16 -11.95
CA GLY A 23 -2.50 -2.35 -13.39
C GLY A 23 -2.98 -3.75 -13.76
N ILE A 24 -2.94 -4.04 -15.06
CA ILE A 24 -3.45 -5.30 -15.62
C ILE A 24 -2.36 -6.00 -16.42
N GLU A 25 -2.41 -7.32 -16.42
CA GLU A 25 -1.63 -8.18 -17.32
C GLU A 25 -2.65 -8.87 -18.22
N ARG A 26 -2.59 -8.60 -19.53
CA ARG A 26 -3.53 -9.14 -20.52
C ARG A 26 -2.76 -9.48 -21.78
N ASP A 27 -2.91 -10.71 -22.26
CA ASP A 27 -2.31 -11.19 -23.52
C ASP A 27 -0.77 -10.99 -23.58
N GLY A 28 -0.10 -11.09 -22.43
CA GLY A 28 1.35 -10.86 -22.29
C GLY A 28 1.76 -9.39 -22.20
N GLU A 29 0.81 -8.45 -22.34
CA GLU A 29 1.05 -7.03 -22.16
C GLU A 29 0.71 -6.57 -20.74
N ARG A 30 1.56 -5.69 -20.22
CA ARG A 30 1.46 -5.09 -18.88
C ARG A 30 1.10 -3.62 -19.00
N ILE A 31 -0.08 -3.26 -18.52
CA ILE A 31 -0.61 -1.89 -18.62
C ILE A 31 -0.74 -1.29 -17.21
N PRO A 32 -0.11 -0.13 -16.92
CA PRO A 32 -0.29 0.58 -15.67
C PRO A 32 -1.75 1.01 -15.43
N GLY A 33 -2.22 0.82 -14.20
CA GLY A 33 -3.58 1.13 -13.77
C GLY A 33 -3.77 2.55 -13.24
N LEU A 34 -4.82 2.74 -12.45
CA LEU A 34 -5.15 4.02 -11.81
C LEU A 34 -4.06 4.52 -10.84
N TRP A 35 -3.30 3.61 -10.23
CA TRP A 35 -2.20 3.92 -9.32
C TRP A 35 -1.17 4.84 -9.96
N ALA A 36 -0.81 4.59 -11.23
CA ALA A 36 0.09 5.46 -11.96
C ALA A 36 -0.48 6.88 -12.12
N LYS A 37 -1.81 7.03 -12.16
CA LYS A 37 -2.53 8.31 -12.29
C LYS A 37 -2.85 8.99 -10.95
N PHE A 38 -2.68 8.30 -9.83
CA PHE A 38 -2.87 8.89 -8.50
C PHE A 38 -1.78 9.91 -8.20
N SER A 39 -2.18 11.03 -7.61
CA SER A 39 -1.29 11.95 -6.90
C SER A 39 -0.61 11.25 -5.72
N ARG A 40 0.44 11.88 -5.19
CA ARG A 40 1.14 11.37 -4.00
C ARG A 40 0.22 11.21 -2.80
N ALA A 41 -0.76 12.11 -2.64
CA ALA A 41 -1.68 12.06 -1.52
C ALA A 41 -2.70 10.92 -1.65
N GLU A 42 -3.23 10.70 -2.86
CA GLU A 42 -4.11 9.55 -3.16
C GLU A 42 -3.37 8.22 -2.91
N LYS A 43 -2.12 8.10 -3.39
CA LYS A 43 -1.27 6.93 -3.13
C LYS A 43 -1.05 6.69 -1.64
N ALA A 44 -0.84 7.75 -0.86
CA ALA A 44 -0.65 7.64 0.58
C ALA A 44 -1.93 7.21 1.32
N VAL A 45 -3.08 7.75 0.93
CA VAL A 45 -4.38 7.60 1.60
C VAL A 45 -5.07 6.29 1.26
N TYR A 46 -4.99 5.84 0.01
CA TYR A 46 -5.80 4.72 -0.47
C TYR A 46 -5.55 3.40 0.31
N PRO A 47 -4.30 2.97 0.56
CA PRO A 47 -4.05 1.76 1.36
C PRO A 47 -4.52 1.91 2.81
N VAL A 48 -4.44 3.11 3.39
CA VAL A 48 -4.91 3.38 4.75
C VAL A 48 -6.44 3.24 4.83
N LEU A 49 -7.18 3.80 3.87
CA LEU A 49 -8.64 3.62 3.88
C LEU A 49 -9.03 2.14 3.78
N LEU A 50 -8.36 1.39 2.89
CA LEU A 50 -8.59 -0.05 2.74
C LEU A 50 -8.20 -0.84 4.00
N SER A 51 -7.15 -0.43 4.71
CA SER A 51 -6.73 -1.04 5.98
C SER A 51 -7.69 -0.81 7.14
N HIS A 52 -8.74 -0.03 6.94
CA HIS A 52 -9.85 0.15 7.88
C HIS A 52 -11.15 -0.49 7.38
N LYS A 53 -11.17 -1.03 6.15
CA LYS A 53 -12.31 -1.78 5.62
C LYS A 53 -12.51 -3.05 6.45
N HIS A 54 -13.66 -3.14 7.09
CA HIS A 54 -14.20 -4.35 7.70
C HIS A 54 -15.24 -4.99 6.75
N TYR A 55 -15.91 -6.05 7.20
CA TYR A 55 -16.90 -6.81 6.41
C TYR A 55 -18.03 -5.96 5.80
N THR A 56 -18.31 -4.77 6.36
CA THR A 56 -19.45 -3.91 5.96
C THR A 56 -19.17 -2.97 4.79
N HIS A 57 -18.03 -3.10 4.11
CA HIS A 57 -17.57 -2.22 3.00
C HIS A 57 -17.51 -0.71 3.34
N THR A 58 -17.79 -0.34 4.58
CA THR A 58 -17.89 1.04 5.05
C THR A 58 -16.87 1.26 6.15
N VAL A 59 -16.16 2.37 6.06
CA VAL A 59 -15.07 2.74 6.96
C VAL A 59 -15.39 4.05 7.64
N LYS A 60 -15.22 4.12 8.97
CA LYS A 60 -15.26 5.39 9.72
C LYS A 60 -13.87 5.72 10.21
N ILE A 61 -13.30 6.81 9.70
CA ILE A 61 -11.99 7.31 10.12
C ILE A 61 -11.99 8.84 10.12
N GLY A 62 -11.52 9.43 11.22
CA GLY A 62 -11.34 10.89 11.31
C GLY A 62 -10.23 11.37 10.38
N GLU A 63 -10.41 12.53 9.77
CA GLU A 63 -9.50 13.03 8.74
C GLU A 63 -8.08 13.31 9.26
N GLU A 64 -7.93 13.75 10.51
CA GLU A 64 -6.62 13.91 11.16
C GLU A 64 -5.90 12.57 11.33
N ARG A 65 -6.64 11.52 11.72
CA ARG A 65 -6.12 10.16 11.84
C ARG A 65 -5.72 9.64 10.46
N LEU A 66 -6.56 9.82 9.44
CA LEU A 66 -6.25 9.43 8.07
C LEU A 66 -4.95 10.10 7.57
N ALA A 67 -4.80 11.40 7.79
CA ALA A 67 -3.58 12.13 7.43
C ALA A 67 -2.35 11.59 8.19
N GLY A 68 -2.48 11.34 9.50
CA GLY A 68 -1.42 10.79 10.34
C GLY A 68 -0.93 9.42 9.88
N LEU A 69 -1.86 8.48 9.68
CA LEU A 69 -1.59 7.12 9.18
C LEU A 69 -0.98 7.11 7.77
N SER A 70 -1.36 8.07 6.93
CA SER A 70 -0.86 8.20 5.55
C SER A 70 0.51 8.88 5.47
N GLY A 71 1.03 9.44 6.57
CA GLY A 71 2.25 10.25 6.55
C GLY A 71 2.06 11.65 5.96
N LEU A 72 0.82 12.11 5.82
CA LEU A 72 0.51 13.45 5.32
C LEU A 72 0.65 14.49 6.43
N LYS A 73 1.17 15.66 6.08
CA LYS A 73 1.38 16.77 7.04
C LYS A 73 0.10 17.50 7.39
N ARG A 74 -0.82 17.62 6.43
CA ARG A 74 -2.03 18.44 6.55
C ARG A 74 -3.25 17.55 6.38
N ARG A 75 -4.24 17.76 7.26
CA ARG A 75 -5.58 17.19 7.13
C ARG A 75 -6.19 17.46 5.76
N SER A 76 -6.06 18.70 5.26
CA SER A 76 -6.61 19.07 3.94
C SER A 76 -6.05 18.26 2.79
N SER A 77 -4.79 17.81 2.85
CA SER A 77 -4.23 16.92 1.83
C SER A 77 -4.91 15.55 1.81
N ALA A 78 -5.29 15.04 2.98
CA ALA A 78 -6.06 13.80 3.06
C ALA A 78 -7.49 14.00 2.55
N CYS A 79 -8.14 15.13 2.88
CA CYS A 79 -9.48 15.46 2.38
C CYS A 79 -9.51 15.53 0.85
N ASN A 80 -8.60 16.31 0.25
CA ASN A 80 -8.51 16.46 -1.20
C ASN A 80 -8.22 15.12 -1.89
N ALA A 81 -7.40 14.26 -1.26
CA ALA A 81 -7.17 12.91 -1.77
C ALA A 81 -8.44 12.06 -1.74
N THR A 82 -9.23 12.12 -0.66
CA THR A 82 -10.50 11.39 -0.60
C THR A 82 -11.54 11.92 -1.57
N ASP A 83 -11.63 13.23 -1.76
CA ASP A 83 -12.56 13.82 -2.74
C ASP A 83 -12.14 13.40 -4.17
N SER A 84 -10.84 13.38 -4.49
CA SER A 84 -10.36 12.89 -5.79
C SER A 84 -10.55 11.38 -5.99
N LEU A 85 -10.44 10.57 -4.93
CA LEU A 85 -10.79 9.15 -5.00
C LEU A 85 -12.30 8.93 -5.22
N GLU A 86 -13.15 9.81 -4.67
CA GLU A 86 -14.60 9.83 -4.92
C GLU A 86 -14.94 10.19 -6.37
N GLU A 87 -14.31 11.23 -6.92
CA GLU A 87 -14.46 11.62 -8.33
C GLU A 87 -14.06 10.50 -9.31
N ARG A 88 -13.15 9.62 -8.90
CA ARG A 88 -12.73 8.44 -9.67
C ARG A 88 -13.64 7.22 -9.49
N GLY A 89 -14.71 7.33 -8.70
CA GLY A 89 -15.64 6.23 -8.40
C GLY A 89 -15.02 5.12 -7.55
N LEU A 90 -13.94 5.38 -6.81
CA LEU A 90 -13.29 4.33 -6.00
C LEU A 90 -13.90 4.22 -4.60
N ILE A 91 -14.46 5.32 -4.11
CA ILE A 91 -15.12 5.43 -2.82
C ILE A 91 -16.32 6.37 -2.92
N ILE A 92 -17.27 6.23 -2.01
CA ILE A 92 -18.35 7.18 -1.77
C ILE A 92 -18.09 7.83 -0.40
N VAL A 93 -18.04 9.16 -0.35
CA VAL A 93 -17.77 9.92 0.88
C VAL A 93 -19.09 10.35 1.51
N ASN A 94 -19.50 9.61 2.53
CA ASN A 94 -20.66 9.91 3.35
C ASN A 94 -20.27 10.97 4.40
N ARG A 95 -20.68 12.20 4.13
CA ARG A 95 -20.43 13.37 4.98
C ARG A 95 -21.52 13.41 6.07
N GLU A 96 -21.24 12.82 7.23
CA GLU A 96 -22.16 12.92 8.38
C GLU A 96 -22.21 14.37 8.91
N SER A 97 -23.41 14.89 9.18
CA SER A 97 -23.66 16.28 9.60
C SER A 97 -23.30 16.59 11.06
N SER A 98 -22.66 15.68 11.78
CA SER A 98 -22.46 15.83 13.23
C SER A 98 -21.12 16.49 13.61
N ARG A 99 -21.08 17.10 14.79
CA ARG A 99 -20.00 17.93 15.39
C ARG A 99 -18.59 17.31 15.42
N ARG A 100 -18.40 16.07 14.99
CA ARG A 100 -17.10 15.39 14.94
C ARG A 100 -16.76 15.20 13.47
N HIS A 101 -15.63 15.75 13.01
CA HIS A 101 -15.11 15.66 11.64
C HIS A 101 -14.74 14.22 11.22
N VAL A 102 -15.70 13.30 11.32
CA VAL A 102 -15.60 11.88 10.98
C VAL A 102 -16.44 11.69 9.74
N LYS A 103 -15.77 11.29 8.65
CA LYS A 103 -16.43 10.86 7.43
C LYS A 103 -16.55 9.35 7.44
N SER A 104 -17.61 8.85 6.82
CA SER A 104 -17.67 7.44 6.44
C SER A 104 -17.37 7.28 4.95
N TYR A 105 -16.65 6.21 4.60
CA TYR A 105 -16.22 5.92 3.25
C TYR A 105 -16.74 4.54 2.86
N THR A 106 -17.53 4.47 1.80
CA THR A 106 -18.02 3.20 1.26
C THR A 106 -17.21 2.85 0.03
N PHE A 107 -16.70 1.62 -0.04
CA PHE A 107 -15.92 1.15 -1.19
C PHE A 107 -16.82 0.48 -2.20
N GLU A 108 -16.70 0.89 -3.46
CA GLU A 108 -17.26 0.11 -4.55
C GLU A 108 -16.55 -1.24 -4.67
N ASN A 109 -17.30 -2.27 -5.06
CA ASN A 109 -16.70 -3.58 -5.34
C ASN A 109 -16.02 -3.51 -6.69
N ILE A 110 -14.70 -3.33 -6.66
CA ILE A 110 -13.86 -3.40 -7.85
C ILE A 110 -13.53 -4.86 -8.09
N ASP A 111 -14.16 -5.44 -9.11
CA ASP A 111 -13.77 -6.76 -9.57
C ASP A 111 -12.39 -6.69 -10.20
N ALA A 112 -11.54 -7.66 -9.86
CA ALA A 112 -10.17 -7.70 -10.34
C ALA A 112 -9.69 -9.15 -10.43
N PRO A 113 -8.99 -9.51 -11.52
CA PRO A 113 -8.52 -10.87 -11.77
C PRO A 113 -7.53 -11.33 -10.69
N ARG A 114 -6.74 -10.40 -10.16
CA ARG A 114 -5.82 -10.63 -9.04
C ARG A 114 -6.08 -9.66 -7.90
N LYS A 115 -5.80 -10.08 -6.68
CA LYS A 115 -5.77 -9.22 -5.50
C LYS A 115 -4.38 -9.26 -4.87
N ILE A 116 -3.86 -8.11 -4.47
CA ILE A 116 -2.52 -7.96 -3.89
C ILE A 116 -2.69 -7.84 -2.37
N PRO A 117 -2.09 -8.73 -1.57
CA PRO A 117 -2.14 -8.58 -0.12
C PRO A 117 -1.32 -7.36 0.32
N PHE A 118 -1.85 -6.56 1.24
CA PHE A 118 -1.13 -5.49 1.92
C PHE A 118 -1.34 -5.63 3.42
N TYR A 119 -0.26 -5.64 4.19
CA TYR A 119 -0.33 -5.98 5.60
C TYR A 119 -0.71 -4.75 6.41
N ARG A 120 -1.70 -4.91 7.29
CA ARG A 120 -2.17 -3.82 8.16
C ARG A 120 -1.08 -3.36 9.12
N ASP A 121 -0.16 -4.26 9.47
CA ASP A 121 0.97 -3.95 10.34
C ASP A 121 1.85 -2.85 9.75
N ASP A 122 2.09 -2.80 8.43
CA ASP A 122 2.83 -1.70 7.79
C ASP A 122 2.14 -0.33 7.96
N ILE A 123 0.80 -0.33 8.05
CA ILE A 123 0.03 0.88 8.34
C ILE A 123 0.15 1.20 9.83
N TYR A 124 -0.26 0.28 10.70
CA TYR A 124 -0.43 0.52 12.13
C TYR A 124 0.86 0.60 12.93
N SER A 125 1.96 0.01 12.43
CA SER A 125 3.31 0.20 12.99
C SER A 125 3.92 1.56 12.62
N GLY A 126 3.26 2.32 11.74
CA GLY A 126 3.74 3.64 11.30
C GLY A 126 4.80 3.61 10.21
N VAL A 127 5.23 2.44 9.73
CA VAL A 127 6.17 2.29 8.60
C VAL A 127 5.68 3.07 7.38
N TRP A 128 4.42 2.88 7.01
CA TRP A 128 3.79 3.58 5.88
C TRP A 128 3.81 5.10 6.04
N ALA A 129 3.52 5.59 7.25
CA ALA A 129 3.53 7.01 7.55
C ALA A 129 4.94 7.62 7.49
N VAL A 130 5.96 6.88 7.96
CA VAL A 130 7.38 7.31 7.90
C VAL A 130 7.83 7.43 6.45
N LEU A 131 7.51 6.43 5.60
CA LEU A 131 7.78 6.49 4.17
C LEU A 131 7.14 7.74 3.54
N GLY A 132 5.85 7.98 3.82
CA GLY A 132 5.15 9.16 3.30
C GLY A 132 5.78 10.49 3.73
N ARG A 133 6.32 10.58 4.95
CA ARG A 133 6.97 11.81 5.44
C ARG A 133 8.36 12.04 4.86
N ARG A 134 9.16 10.97 4.69
CA ARG A 134 10.55 11.06 4.25
C ARG A 134 10.68 11.01 2.73
N CYS A 135 9.96 10.11 2.09
CA CYS A 135 10.06 9.83 0.67
C CYS A 135 8.71 9.34 0.12
N PRO A 136 7.77 10.25 -0.22
CA PRO A 136 6.47 9.88 -0.78
C PRO A 136 6.55 8.98 -2.03
N THR A 137 7.64 9.08 -2.79
CA THR A 137 7.90 8.21 -3.96
C THR A 137 8.15 6.75 -3.57
N ALA A 138 8.59 6.47 -2.34
CA ALA A 138 8.75 5.11 -1.82
C ALA A 138 7.39 4.41 -1.63
N GLN A 139 6.36 5.12 -1.15
CA GLN A 139 4.99 4.58 -1.06
C GLN A 139 4.47 4.18 -2.45
N ALA A 140 4.72 5.02 -3.46
CA ALA A 140 4.36 4.72 -4.85
C ALA A 140 5.09 3.48 -5.38
N LEU A 141 6.38 3.39 -5.10
CA LEU A 141 7.26 2.31 -5.55
C LEU A 141 6.89 0.96 -4.92
N TYR A 142 6.65 0.91 -3.61
CA TYR A 142 6.39 -0.34 -2.90
C TYR A 142 5.21 -1.12 -3.48
N LEU A 143 4.08 -0.45 -3.72
CA LEU A 143 2.89 -1.11 -4.27
C LEU A 143 3.07 -1.58 -5.71
N ALA A 144 3.78 -0.81 -6.54
CA ALA A 144 4.15 -1.24 -7.88
C ALA A 144 5.04 -2.49 -7.83
N MET A 145 6.03 -2.51 -6.92
CA MET A 145 6.89 -3.67 -6.72
C MET A 145 6.09 -4.87 -6.21
N ARG A 146 5.16 -4.72 -5.26
CA ARG A 146 4.29 -5.82 -4.77
C ARG A 146 3.37 -6.39 -5.86
N PHE A 147 2.88 -5.54 -6.78
CA PHE A 147 2.10 -6.01 -7.93
C PHE A 147 2.96 -6.82 -8.90
N LEU A 148 4.13 -6.28 -9.27
CA LEU A 148 5.03 -6.89 -10.25
C LEU A 148 5.81 -8.08 -9.68
N ALA A 149 5.90 -8.17 -8.36
CA ALA A 149 6.52 -9.28 -7.68
C ALA A 149 5.65 -10.53 -7.78
N LYS A 150 6.33 -11.64 -8.01
CA LYS A 150 5.78 -12.99 -7.93
C LYS A 150 6.40 -13.67 -6.71
N PRO A 151 5.67 -14.48 -5.93
CA PRO A 151 6.34 -15.49 -5.12
C PRO A 151 7.20 -16.34 -6.05
N ARG A 152 8.27 -16.95 -5.52
CA ARG A 152 9.23 -17.71 -6.36
C ARG A 152 8.52 -18.70 -7.29
N ALA A 153 8.76 -18.55 -8.59
CA ALA A 153 8.32 -19.47 -9.64
C ALA A 153 9.36 -20.57 -9.96
N ASP A 154 10.50 -20.60 -9.26
CA ASP A 154 11.46 -21.72 -9.31
C ASP A 154 11.11 -22.88 -8.34
N LEU A 155 9.96 -22.82 -7.64
CA LEU A 155 9.49 -23.82 -6.66
C LEU A 155 7.97 -24.09 -6.68
N ASP A 156 7.21 -23.44 -7.57
CA ASP A 156 5.75 -23.60 -7.64
C ASP A 156 5.26 -23.45 -9.09
N ASP A 157 5.17 -24.60 -9.77
CA ASP A 157 4.69 -24.73 -11.16
C ASP A 157 3.21 -24.36 -11.33
N ASN A 158 2.47 -24.15 -10.23
CA ASN A 158 1.05 -23.82 -10.23
C ASN A 158 0.77 -22.32 -10.01
N TYR A 159 1.78 -21.45 -10.09
CA TYR A 159 1.58 -20.01 -9.79
C TYR A 159 0.49 -19.31 -10.63
N ASP A 160 0.24 -19.78 -11.86
CA ASP A 160 -0.82 -19.23 -12.72
C ASP A 160 -2.23 -19.71 -12.31
N ALA A 161 -2.32 -20.72 -11.45
CA ALA A 161 -3.55 -21.18 -10.82
C ALA A 161 -3.54 -20.77 -9.34
N TRP A 162 -4.01 -19.55 -9.04
CA TRP A 162 -4.35 -19.19 -7.67
C TRP A 162 -5.20 -20.30 -7.06
N PRO A 163 -4.81 -20.90 -5.93
CA PRO A 163 -5.65 -21.86 -5.24
C PRO A 163 -7.02 -21.23 -4.99
N ARG A 164 -8.07 -22.04 -5.13
CA ARG A 164 -9.39 -21.66 -4.61
C ARG A 164 -9.21 -21.39 -3.11
N ASP A 165 -10.05 -20.54 -2.51
CA ASP A 165 -10.00 -20.20 -1.07
C ASP A 165 -10.23 -21.45 -0.20
N ASP A 166 -9.23 -22.30 -0.11
CA ASP A 166 -9.13 -23.48 0.74
C ASP A 166 -8.12 -23.22 1.86
N GLY A 167 -8.14 -24.08 2.89
CA GLY A 167 -7.31 -23.90 4.08
C GLY A 167 -5.81 -23.82 3.78
N GLU A 168 -5.35 -24.56 2.76
CA GLU A 168 -3.94 -24.64 2.36
C GLU A 168 -3.43 -23.29 1.84
N PHE A 169 -4.24 -22.54 1.08
CA PHE A 169 -3.87 -21.22 0.63
C PHE A 169 -3.65 -20.22 1.77
N ARG A 170 -4.46 -20.32 2.83
CA ARG A 170 -4.30 -19.45 4.01
C ARG A 170 -3.02 -19.76 4.77
N GLU A 171 -2.69 -21.03 4.95
CA GLU A 171 -1.44 -21.45 5.60
C GLU A 171 -0.22 -20.99 4.81
N TYR A 172 -0.23 -21.18 3.48
CA TYR A 172 0.82 -20.66 2.59
C TYR A 172 1.01 -19.14 2.73
N LEU A 173 -0.09 -18.36 2.76
CA LEU A 173 -0.01 -16.91 2.96
C LEU A 173 0.50 -16.51 4.35
N MET A 174 0.35 -17.34 5.37
CA MET A 174 0.89 -17.09 6.72
C MET A 174 2.40 -17.32 6.79
N GLU A 175 2.93 -18.29 6.05
CA GLU A 175 4.37 -18.60 6.02
C GLU A 175 5.16 -17.75 5.03
N ARG A 176 4.48 -17.23 3.99
CA ARG A 176 5.08 -16.36 2.98
C ARG A 176 5.55 -15.07 3.63
N THR A 177 6.83 -14.74 3.49
CA THR A 177 7.42 -13.51 4.06
C THR A 177 7.82 -12.48 3.01
N GLU A 178 8.02 -12.92 1.75
CA GLU A 178 8.50 -12.07 0.67
C GLU A 178 8.12 -12.58 -0.72
N ASP A 179 8.15 -11.65 -1.68
CA ASP A 179 8.00 -11.87 -3.11
C ASP A 179 9.21 -11.36 -3.88
N PHE A 180 9.35 -11.77 -5.14
CA PHE A 180 10.49 -11.47 -5.98
C PHE A 180 10.06 -10.63 -7.18
N CYS A 181 10.52 -9.38 -7.21
CA CYS A 181 10.32 -8.45 -8.31
C CYS A 181 11.52 -8.54 -9.26
N LEU A 182 11.39 -9.35 -10.31
CA LEU A 182 12.45 -9.63 -11.29
C LEU A 182 12.29 -8.83 -12.60
N VAL A 183 11.29 -7.96 -12.67
CA VAL A 183 11.01 -7.13 -13.86
C VAL A 183 12.06 -6.03 -14.02
N ARG A 184 12.17 -5.47 -15.22
CA ARG A 184 13.15 -4.42 -15.48
C ARG A 184 12.76 -3.15 -14.75
N GLN A 185 13.75 -2.36 -14.34
CA GLN A 185 13.53 -1.13 -13.57
C GLN A 185 12.52 -0.18 -14.24
N HIS A 186 12.57 -0.01 -15.57
CA HIS A 186 11.66 0.91 -16.26
C HIS A 186 10.18 0.49 -16.13
N GLU A 187 9.88 -0.81 -16.14
CA GLU A 187 8.52 -1.31 -15.90
C GLU A 187 8.03 -0.90 -14.51
N ILE A 188 8.89 -1.04 -13.48
CA ILE A 188 8.55 -0.61 -12.11
C ILE A 188 8.25 0.90 -12.06
N LEU A 189 9.04 1.71 -12.78
CA LEU A 189 8.86 3.17 -12.85
C LEU A 189 7.53 3.56 -13.50
N ASP A 190 7.13 2.83 -14.55
CA ASP A 190 5.88 3.11 -15.27
C ASP A 190 4.66 2.85 -14.39
N TYR A 191 4.65 1.73 -13.66
CA TYR A 191 3.59 1.40 -12.71
C TYR A 191 3.57 2.32 -11.49
N ALA A 192 4.72 2.66 -10.93
CA ALA A 192 4.82 3.58 -9.80
C ALA A 192 4.54 5.05 -10.19
N ARG A 193 4.67 5.38 -11.48
CA ARG A 193 4.73 6.74 -12.04
C ARG A 193 5.72 7.62 -11.28
N ILE A 194 6.97 7.15 -11.19
CA ILE A 194 8.07 7.94 -10.63
C ILE A 194 9.19 8.10 -11.66
N SER A 195 9.94 9.19 -11.53
CA SER A 195 11.07 9.43 -12.44
C SER A 195 12.23 8.49 -12.13
N ARG A 196 13.06 8.21 -13.14
CA ARG A 196 14.32 7.48 -12.95
C ARG A 196 15.24 8.15 -11.92
N ARG A 197 15.22 9.49 -11.83
CA ARG A 197 16.00 10.28 -10.86
C ARG A 197 15.56 10.04 -9.42
N SER A 198 14.26 9.84 -9.18
CA SER A 198 13.72 9.59 -7.83
C SER A 198 13.84 8.13 -7.37
N PHE A 199 14.17 7.21 -8.27
CA PHE A 199 14.20 5.79 -7.98
C PHE A 199 15.22 5.39 -6.90
N PRO A 200 16.50 5.84 -6.94
CA PRO A 200 17.48 5.45 -5.93
C PRO A 200 17.03 5.83 -4.52
N THR A 201 16.61 7.09 -4.33
CA THR A 201 16.13 7.58 -3.02
C THR A 201 14.87 6.85 -2.56
N ALA A 202 13.95 6.51 -3.46
CA ALA A 202 12.75 5.75 -3.13
C ALA A 202 13.10 4.31 -2.71
N LEU A 203 14.02 3.67 -3.43
CA LEU A 203 14.51 2.33 -3.12
C LEU A 203 15.25 2.29 -1.78
N ASP A 204 16.16 3.24 -1.53
CA ASP A 204 16.88 3.36 -0.25
C ASP A 204 15.90 3.54 0.92
N ALA A 205 14.83 4.32 0.73
CA ALA A 205 13.80 4.49 1.75
C ALA A 205 13.06 3.17 2.04
N LEU A 206 12.78 2.34 1.02
CA LEU A 206 12.17 1.02 1.21
C LEU A 206 13.12 0.03 1.87
N MET A 207 14.41 0.05 1.52
CA MET A 207 15.45 -0.78 2.15
C MET A 207 15.62 -0.42 3.63
N ASN A 208 15.70 0.88 3.95
CA ASN A 208 15.78 1.36 5.33
C ASN A 208 14.53 1.02 6.15
N ALA A 209 13.38 0.86 5.50
CA ALA A 209 12.13 0.41 6.11
C ALA A 209 11.99 -1.12 6.16
N HIS A 210 13.01 -1.88 5.74
CA HIS A 210 13.02 -3.35 5.68
C HIS A 210 11.89 -3.93 4.81
N LEU A 211 11.48 -3.20 3.77
CA LEU A 211 10.41 -3.63 2.85
C LEU A 211 10.95 -4.21 1.54
N VAL A 212 12.18 -3.88 1.18
CA VAL A 212 12.80 -4.29 -0.08
C VAL A 212 14.28 -4.58 0.14
N TYR A 213 14.81 -5.61 -0.53
CA TYR A 213 16.24 -5.93 -0.55
C TYR A 213 16.69 -6.29 -1.98
N PRO A 214 17.87 -5.84 -2.43
CA PRO A 214 18.42 -6.29 -3.70
C PRO A 214 18.77 -7.79 -3.62
N LEU A 215 18.61 -8.52 -4.72
CA LEU A 215 19.00 -9.93 -4.79
C LEU A 215 20.50 -10.05 -5.09
N GLU A 216 21.22 -10.87 -4.31
CA GLU A 216 22.69 -11.00 -4.43
C GLU A 216 23.15 -11.61 -5.76
N ARG A 217 22.40 -12.58 -6.28
CA ARG A 217 22.83 -13.45 -7.40
C ARG A 217 22.18 -13.12 -8.74
N ARG A 218 21.22 -12.19 -8.79
CA ARG A 218 20.48 -11.83 -10.01
C ARG A 218 19.94 -10.42 -9.94
N SER A 219 19.65 -9.82 -11.10
CA SER A 219 18.94 -8.54 -11.15
C SER A 219 17.53 -8.69 -10.62
N GLY A 220 17.15 -7.86 -9.65
CA GLY A 220 15.81 -7.83 -9.08
C GLY A 220 15.84 -7.56 -7.59
N TYR A 221 14.67 -7.69 -6.97
CA TYR A 221 14.47 -7.35 -5.57
C TYR A 221 13.62 -8.39 -4.86
N SER A 222 14.00 -8.74 -3.63
CA SER A 222 13.05 -9.29 -2.65
C SER A 222 12.19 -8.13 -2.14
N VAL A 223 10.89 -8.36 -2.06
CA VAL A 223 9.87 -7.41 -1.60
C VAL A 223 9.13 -8.09 -0.45
N LYS A 224 9.39 -7.62 0.77
CA LYS A 224 8.77 -8.17 1.98
C LYS A 224 7.27 -7.93 1.95
N LEU A 225 6.53 -8.87 2.55
CA LEU A 225 5.09 -8.74 2.68
C LEU A 225 4.69 -7.73 3.77
N TRP A 226 5.50 -7.64 4.81
CA TRP A 226 5.42 -6.67 5.92
C TRP A 226 6.83 -6.32 6.41
N SER A 227 6.96 -5.17 7.08
CA SER A 227 8.17 -4.76 7.78
C SER A 227 8.22 -5.35 9.20
N ASP A 228 9.41 -5.73 9.66
CA ASP A 228 9.68 -6.05 11.07
C ASP A 228 9.91 -4.79 11.93
N GLN A 229 9.87 -3.60 11.32
CA GLN A 229 10.03 -2.34 12.02
C GLN A 229 8.70 -1.80 12.55
N GLY A 230 8.79 -1.12 13.70
CA GLY A 230 7.70 -0.35 14.28
C GLY A 230 8.17 1.01 14.76
N TYR A 231 7.32 2.02 14.57
CA TYR A 231 7.59 3.41 14.90
C TYR A 231 6.56 3.93 15.91
N LYS A 232 7.06 4.59 16.98
CA LYS A 232 6.20 5.29 17.94
C LYS A 232 5.67 6.60 17.35
N MET A 233 4.52 7.08 17.82
CA MET A 233 3.93 8.35 17.35
C MET A 233 4.88 9.54 17.48
N SER A 234 5.59 9.59 18.60
CA SER A 234 6.56 10.66 18.89
C SER A 234 7.63 10.76 17.81
N TYR A 235 8.01 9.64 17.18
CA TYR A 235 8.99 9.61 16.10
C TYR A 235 8.54 10.42 14.88
N LEU A 236 7.27 10.35 14.49
CA LEU A 236 6.77 11.14 13.36
C LEU A 236 6.86 12.64 13.60
N LYS A 237 6.82 13.09 14.87
CA LYS A 237 6.96 14.49 15.24
C LYS A 237 8.42 14.97 15.19
N THR A 238 9.39 14.06 15.37
CA THR A 238 10.83 14.38 15.34
C THR A 238 11.42 14.35 13.94
N LEU A 239 10.71 13.77 12.95
CA LEU A 239 11.12 13.81 11.55
C LEU A 239 11.16 15.25 11.04
N LYS A 240 12.35 15.86 11.09
CA LYS A 240 12.66 17.09 10.36
C LYS A 240 12.59 16.81 8.87
N VAL A 241 11.98 17.73 8.15
CA VAL A 241 11.76 17.65 6.71
C VAL A 241 13.13 17.77 6.02
N ALA A 242 13.46 16.81 5.17
CA ALA A 242 14.46 16.99 4.13
C ALA A 242 13.84 17.78 2.97
#